data_AF-A0A961UVX9-F1
#
_entry.id   AF-A0A961UVX9-F1
#
_cell.length_a   1.000
_cell.length_b   1.000
_cell.length_c   1.000
_cell.angle_alpha   90.00
_cell.angle_beta   90.00
_cell.angle_gamma   90.00
#
_symmetry.space_group_name_H-M   'P 1'
#
loop_
_entity.id
_entity.type
_entity.pdbx_description
1 polymer ?
#
loop_
_entity_poly.entity_id
_entity_poly.type
_entity_poly.pdbx_seq_one_letter_code
_entity_poly.pdbx_strand_id
1 'polypeptide(L)'
;MIVTALILLAMGRVPICTCGTIKLWHGVVHSSENSQHLTDWYTFSHVLHGLLFYALFSWLTPQWSIGQRFVAAVAIEAGWEILENTPLIINRYRAATISLEYYGDSVINSMGDIASMMIGFAMAAVLPVWVSVAMFFGIEAFMAYMIRDNLTLNVLMLIYPFDAIKAWQGG
;
A
#
# COMPACT_ATOMS: atom_id res chain seq x y z
N MET A 1 8.99 9.05 -7.73
CA MET A 1 8.41 8.18 -8.77
C MET A 1 9.46 7.68 -9.77
N ILE A 2 10.04 8.50 -10.66
CA ILE A 2 11.06 7.99 -11.63
C ILE A 2 12.25 7.33 -10.92
N VAL A 3 12.80 7.98 -9.90
CA VAL A 3 13.91 7.41 -9.11
C VAL A 3 13.50 6.09 -8.47
N THR A 4 12.30 6.01 -7.88
CA THR A 4 11.73 4.78 -7.31
C THR A 4 11.68 3.66 -8.34
N ALA A 5 11.12 3.93 -9.54
CA ALA A 5 11.02 2.95 -10.61
C ALA A 5 12.40 2.43 -11.05
N LEU A 6 13.39 3.33 -11.19
CA LEU A 6 14.75 2.94 -11.54
C LEU A 6 15.40 2.08 -10.45
N ILE A 7 15.18 2.40 -9.17
CA ILE A 7 15.67 1.59 -8.05
C ILE A 7 15.03 0.20 -8.06
N LEU A 8 13.71 0.11 -8.22
CA LEU A 8 12.99 -1.17 -8.27
C LEU A 8 13.47 -2.04 -9.45
N LEU A 9 13.68 -1.44 -10.62
CA LEU A 9 14.29 -2.14 -11.77
C LEU A 9 15.71 -2.63 -11.44
N ALA A 10 16.52 -1.81 -10.78
CA ALA A 10 17.87 -2.19 -10.35
C ALA A 10 17.85 -3.30 -9.26
N MET A 11 16.78 -3.38 -8.46
CA MET A 11 16.51 -4.47 -7.51
C MET A 11 15.98 -5.74 -8.19
N GLY A 12 15.86 -5.74 -9.53
CA GLY A 12 15.39 -6.89 -10.31
C GLY A 12 13.87 -7.08 -10.31
N ARG A 13 13.09 -6.06 -9.93
CA ARG A 13 11.63 -6.10 -10.05
C ARG A 13 11.21 -6.11 -11.52
N VAL A 14 10.15 -6.84 -11.84
CA VAL A 14 9.60 -6.88 -13.20
C VAL A 14 8.87 -5.57 -13.51
N PRO A 15 9.01 -4.99 -14.72
CA PRO A 15 8.37 -3.72 -15.05
C PRO A 15 6.84 -3.81 -15.04
N ILE A 16 6.30 -4.94 -15.48
CA ILE A 16 4.88 -5.28 -15.54
C ILE A 16 4.69 -6.75 -15.15
N CYS A 17 3.44 -7.18 -14.94
CA CYS A 17 3.09 -8.58 -14.72
C CYS A 17 3.78 -9.52 -15.73
N THR A 18 4.36 -10.61 -15.23
CA THR A 18 4.99 -11.67 -16.04
C THR A 18 3.98 -12.41 -16.92
N CYS A 19 2.68 -12.26 -16.65
CA CYS A 19 1.58 -12.71 -17.49
C CYS A 19 1.46 -11.95 -18.83
N GLY A 20 2.25 -10.89 -19.05
CA GLY A 20 2.31 -10.15 -20.31
C GLY A 20 1.16 -9.17 -20.55
N THR A 21 0.32 -8.92 -19.54
CA THR A 21 -0.79 -7.97 -19.62
C THR A 21 -0.78 -7.01 -18.44
N ILE A 22 -1.42 -5.85 -18.62
CA ILE A 22 -1.65 -4.88 -17.55
C ILE A 22 -3.16 -4.79 -17.35
N LYS A 23 -3.62 -5.08 -16.15
CA LYS A 23 -5.02 -4.88 -15.75
C LYS A 23 -5.14 -3.56 -15.01
N LEU A 24 -6.26 -2.86 -15.22
CA LEU A 24 -6.59 -1.71 -14.39
C LEU A 24 -6.82 -2.15 -12.95
N TRP A 25 -7.57 -3.25 -12.75
CA TRP A 25 -7.93 -3.81 -11.46
C TRP A 25 -7.69 -5.33 -11.44
N HIS A 26 -7.03 -5.82 -10.39
CA HIS A 26 -6.93 -7.25 -10.08
C HIS A 26 -7.64 -7.57 -8.76
N GLY A 27 -8.71 -8.36 -8.84
CA GLY A 27 -9.59 -8.65 -7.69
C GLY A 27 -9.35 -9.99 -6.99
N VAL A 28 -8.35 -10.78 -7.40
CA VAL A 28 -8.10 -12.10 -6.81
C VAL A 28 -7.00 -11.98 -5.75
N VAL A 29 -7.37 -12.11 -4.47
CA VAL A 29 -6.48 -11.88 -3.32
C VAL A 29 -5.34 -12.90 -3.27
N HIS A 30 -5.66 -14.19 -3.40
CA HIS A 30 -4.68 -15.28 -3.38
C HIS A 30 -4.28 -15.65 -4.80
N SER A 31 -3.37 -14.85 -5.35
CA SER A 31 -2.91 -14.99 -6.72
C SER A 31 -1.49 -14.47 -6.84
N SER A 32 -0.66 -15.16 -7.63
CA SER A 32 0.64 -14.64 -8.08
C SER A 32 0.55 -13.35 -8.92
N GLU A 33 -0.64 -12.97 -9.40
CA GLU A 33 -0.89 -11.69 -10.08
C GLU A 33 -1.23 -10.54 -9.12
N ASN A 34 -1.46 -10.80 -7.83
CA ASN A 34 -1.65 -9.73 -6.86
C ASN A 34 -0.36 -8.90 -6.73
N SER A 35 -0.49 -7.58 -6.64
CA SER A 35 0.63 -6.64 -6.69
C SER A 35 1.41 -6.61 -8.02
N GLN A 36 0.82 -7.14 -9.11
CA GLN A 36 1.45 -7.15 -10.44
C GLN A 36 0.77 -6.22 -11.46
N HIS A 37 -0.34 -5.59 -11.09
CA HIS A 37 -1.19 -4.78 -11.98
C HIS A 37 -1.31 -3.34 -11.48
N LEU A 38 -2.02 -2.47 -12.21
CA LEU A 38 -2.11 -1.04 -11.84
C LEU A 38 -2.78 -0.82 -10.48
N THR A 39 -3.85 -1.56 -10.19
CA THR A 39 -4.53 -1.53 -8.89
C THR A 39 -5.01 -2.93 -8.50
N ASP A 40 -5.09 -3.14 -7.19
CA ASP A 40 -5.65 -4.33 -6.56
C ASP A 40 -6.22 -3.96 -5.19
N TRP A 41 -6.55 -4.95 -4.36
CA TRP A 41 -7.11 -4.68 -3.04
C TRP A 41 -6.21 -3.82 -2.14
N TYR A 42 -4.89 -3.96 -2.21
CA TYR A 42 -3.97 -3.19 -1.36
C TYR A 42 -3.83 -1.73 -1.81
N THR A 43 -4.28 -1.37 -3.02
CA THR A 43 -4.45 0.03 -3.44
C THR A 43 -5.29 0.84 -2.43
N PHE A 44 -6.28 0.23 -1.78
CA PHE A 44 -7.05 0.89 -0.73
C PHE A 44 -6.19 1.26 0.49
N SER A 45 -5.23 0.41 0.87
CA SER A 45 -4.26 0.69 1.94
C SER A 45 -3.38 1.90 1.60
N HIS A 46 -2.95 2.03 0.35
CA HIS A 46 -2.18 3.19 -0.09
C HIS A 46 -3.01 4.49 -0.08
N VAL A 47 -4.29 4.43 -0.44
CA VAL A 47 -5.21 5.58 -0.22
C VAL A 47 -5.25 5.96 1.26
N LEU A 48 -5.29 4.98 2.18
CA LEU A 48 -5.24 5.23 3.62
C LEU A 48 -3.91 5.83 4.07
N HIS A 49 -2.76 5.39 3.52
CA HIS A 49 -1.47 6.05 3.75
C HIS A 49 -1.55 7.54 3.40
N GLY A 50 -2.19 7.89 2.28
CA GLY A 50 -2.39 9.27 1.87
C GLY A 50 -3.14 10.10 2.92
N LEU A 51 -4.24 9.56 3.48
CA LEU A 51 -4.99 10.21 4.56
C LEU A 51 -4.14 10.38 5.82
N LEU A 52 -3.43 9.32 6.21
CA LEU A 52 -2.60 9.29 7.40
C LEU A 52 -1.43 10.27 7.30
N PHE A 53 -0.74 10.32 6.16
CA PHE A 53 0.38 11.24 5.94
C PHE A 53 -0.07 12.69 5.91
N TYR A 54 -1.22 12.99 5.28
CA TYR A 54 -1.77 14.34 5.34
C TYR A 54 -2.05 14.77 6.78
N ALA A 55 -2.70 13.91 7.56
CA ALA A 55 -3.00 14.19 8.97
C ALA A 55 -1.71 14.36 9.79
N LEU A 56 -0.76 13.44 9.63
CA LEU A 56 0.54 13.46 10.31
C LEU A 56 1.30 14.76 10.03
N PHE A 57 1.50 15.12 8.76
CA PHE A 57 2.26 16.31 8.42
C PHE A 57 1.52 17.61 8.74
N SER A 58 0.19 17.60 8.71
CA SER A 58 -0.59 18.75 9.14
C SER A 58 -0.45 19.03 10.64
N TRP A 59 -0.28 17.98 11.45
CA TRP A 59 -0.01 18.09 12.88
C TRP A 59 1.46 18.37 13.20
N LEU A 60 2.40 17.65 12.58
CA LEU A 60 3.83 17.72 12.87
C LEU A 60 4.50 18.97 12.26
N THR A 61 4.01 19.43 11.11
CA THR A 61 4.62 20.52 10.32
C THR A 61 3.59 21.58 9.92
N PRO A 62 2.90 22.22 10.89
CA PRO A 62 1.85 23.21 10.60
C PRO A 62 2.36 24.41 9.79
N GLN A 63 3.67 24.72 9.88
CA GLN A 63 4.35 25.78 9.14
C GLN A 63 4.67 25.43 7.68
N TRP A 64 4.62 24.16 7.28
CA TRP A 64 4.87 23.75 5.91
C TRP A 64 3.68 24.05 5.01
N SER A 65 3.96 24.50 3.79
CA SER A 65 2.97 24.56 2.71
C SER A 65 2.44 23.15 2.38
N ILE A 66 1.25 23.08 1.80
CA ILE A 66 0.65 21.80 1.41
C ILE A 66 1.54 21.01 0.43
N GLY A 67 2.25 21.71 -0.46
CA GLY A 67 3.18 21.11 -1.40
C GLY A 67 4.40 20.48 -0.71
N GLN A 68 4.92 21.09 0.35
CA GLN A 68 6.03 20.50 1.13
C GLN A 68 5.58 19.22 1.84
N ARG A 69 4.39 19.23 2.46
CA ARG A 69 3.80 18.05 3.09
C ARG A 69 3.56 16.93 2.08
N PHE A 70 3.06 17.28 0.90
CA PHE A 70 2.83 16.34 -0.19
C PHE A 70 4.14 15.69 -0.67
N VAL A 71 5.19 16.49 -0.91
CA VAL A 71 6.50 15.95 -1.32
C VAL A 71 7.07 15.02 -0.26
N ALA A 72 6.93 15.35 1.03
CA ALA A 72 7.38 14.49 2.11
C ALA A 72 6.57 13.18 2.20
N ALA A 73 5.25 13.24 2.01
CA ALA A 73 4.39 12.05 1.94
C ALA A 73 4.81 11.13 0.78
N VAL A 74 5.02 11.69 -0.42
CA VAL A 74 5.51 10.95 -1.60
C VAL A 74 6.89 10.33 -1.34
N ALA A 75 7.77 11.02 -0.63
CA ALA A 75 9.09 10.50 -0.29
C ALA A 75 9.02 9.32 0.69
N ILE A 76 8.16 9.40 1.70
CA ILE A 76 7.93 8.29 2.66
C ILE A 76 7.35 7.09 1.93
N GLU A 77 6.29 7.28 1.13
CA GLU A 77 5.66 6.19 0.40
C GLU A 77 6.60 5.54 -0.61
N ALA A 78 7.35 6.34 -1.37
CA ALA A 78 8.37 5.82 -2.26
C ALA A 78 9.46 5.03 -1.52
N GLY A 79 9.81 5.45 -0.29
CA GLY A 79 10.72 4.71 0.57
C GLY A 79 10.13 3.40 1.06
N TRP A 80 8.84 3.39 1.38
CA TRP A 80 8.08 2.18 1.71
C TRP A 80 8.07 1.19 0.55
N GLU A 81 7.68 1.60 -0.66
CA GLU A 81 7.68 0.73 -1.86
C GLU A 81 9.04 0.08 -2.12
N ILE A 82 10.13 0.83 -1.94
CA ILE A 82 11.49 0.30 -2.09
C ILE A 82 11.78 -0.73 -0.99
N LEU A 83 11.43 -0.41 0.27
CA LEU A 83 11.68 -1.28 1.42
C LEU A 83 10.85 -2.56 1.35
N GLU A 84 9.57 -2.46 1.00
CA GLU A 84 8.62 -3.54 0.81
C GLU A 84 9.13 -4.56 -0.21
N ASN A 85 9.72 -4.06 -1.30
CA ASN A 85 10.29 -4.88 -2.35
C ASN A 85 11.70 -5.44 -2.07
N THR A 86 12.20 -5.28 -0.84
CA THR A 86 13.45 -5.94 -0.41
C THR A 86 13.21 -7.40 0.01
N PRO A 87 14.24 -8.26 -0.05
CA PRO A 87 14.14 -9.63 0.47
C PRO A 87 13.74 -9.68 1.96
N LEU A 88 14.05 -8.64 2.75
CA LEU A 88 13.69 -8.58 4.16
C LEU A 88 12.16 -8.58 4.33
N ILE A 89 11.47 -7.66 3.66
CA ILE A 89 10.01 -7.51 3.82
C ILE A 89 9.25 -8.57 3.04
N ILE A 90 9.67 -8.91 1.81
CA ILE A 90 9.05 -10.01 1.03
C ILE A 90 9.06 -11.32 1.83
N ASN A 91 10.23 -11.70 2.38
CA ASN A 91 10.31 -12.94 3.16
C ASN A 91 9.52 -12.84 4.48
N ARG A 92 9.43 -11.64 5.07
CA ARG A 92 8.58 -11.40 6.23
C ARG A 92 7.12 -11.64 5.88
N TYR A 93 6.59 -11.08 4.80
CA TYR A 93 5.22 -11.35 4.35
C TYR A 93 4.98 -12.84 4.11
N ARG A 94 5.86 -13.51 3.37
CA ARG A 94 5.72 -14.97 3.11
C ARG A 94 5.72 -15.83 4.37
N ALA A 95 6.45 -15.44 5.43
CA ALA A 95 6.48 -16.17 6.69
C ALA A 95 5.37 -15.74 7.68
N ALA A 96 4.92 -14.49 7.58
CA ALA A 96 3.99 -13.85 8.51
C ALA A 96 2.53 -14.00 8.10
N THR A 97 2.25 -13.99 6.80
CA THR A 97 0.88 -13.92 6.27
C THR A 97 0.59 -15.16 5.42
N ILE A 98 -0.63 -15.25 4.92
CA ILE A 98 -1.06 -16.29 3.98
C ILE A 98 -0.57 -16.04 2.54
N SER A 99 0.23 -14.99 2.33
CA SER A 99 0.75 -14.56 1.02
C SER A 99 1.99 -15.38 0.62
N LEU A 100 1.89 -16.71 0.62
CA LEU A 100 3.00 -17.61 0.27
C LEU A 100 3.56 -17.34 -1.14
N GLU A 101 2.69 -16.88 -2.04
CA GLU A 101 2.98 -16.51 -3.43
C GLU A 101 3.26 -15.01 -3.63
N TYR A 102 3.52 -14.26 -2.55
CA TYR A 102 3.97 -12.87 -2.68
C TYR A 102 5.46 -12.83 -3.02
N TYR A 103 5.78 -12.33 -4.21
CA TYR A 103 7.15 -12.23 -4.71
C TYR A 103 7.69 -10.81 -4.73
N GLY A 104 6.96 -9.86 -4.15
CA GLY A 104 7.14 -8.42 -4.34
C GLY A 104 6.35 -7.91 -5.53
N ASP A 105 6.28 -6.60 -5.63
CA ASP A 105 5.44 -5.90 -6.57
C ASP A 105 6.16 -5.73 -7.91
N SER A 106 5.35 -5.64 -8.96
CA SER A 106 5.84 -5.12 -10.24
C SER A 106 6.08 -3.61 -10.13
N VAL A 107 6.98 -3.06 -10.94
CA VAL A 107 7.26 -1.62 -10.94
C VAL A 107 6.01 -0.80 -11.23
N ILE A 108 5.15 -1.26 -12.14
CA ILE A 108 3.90 -0.57 -12.46
C ILE A 108 2.92 -0.54 -11.28
N ASN A 109 2.89 -1.59 -10.47
CA ASN A 109 2.06 -1.67 -9.27
C ASN A 109 2.55 -0.67 -8.22
N SER A 110 3.84 -0.69 -7.85
CA SER A 110 4.41 0.31 -6.94
C SER A 110 4.21 1.76 -7.40
N MET A 111 4.20 2.02 -8.71
CA MET A 111 3.87 3.36 -9.22
C MET A 111 2.38 3.69 -9.04
N GLY A 112 1.50 2.71 -9.23
CA GLY A 112 0.06 2.80 -8.93
C GLY A 112 -0.22 3.03 -7.46
N ASP A 113 0.53 2.38 -6.57
CA ASP A 113 0.38 2.51 -5.13
C ASP A 113 0.81 3.89 -4.63
N ILE A 114 1.96 4.41 -5.08
CA ILE A 114 2.35 5.80 -4.81
C ILE A 114 1.30 6.77 -5.36
N ALA A 115 0.76 6.54 -6.56
CA ALA A 115 -0.29 7.39 -7.13
C ALA A 115 -1.58 7.34 -6.29
N SER A 116 -1.91 6.19 -5.73
CA SER A 116 -3.09 6.00 -4.87
C SER A 116 -2.93 6.69 -3.52
N MET A 117 -1.72 6.64 -2.93
CA MET A 117 -1.36 7.47 -1.79
C MET A 117 -1.49 8.95 -2.10
N MET A 118 -1.01 9.42 -3.26
CA MET A 118 -1.16 10.81 -3.69
C MET A 118 -2.64 11.23 -3.78
N ILE A 119 -3.51 10.35 -4.29
CA ILE A 119 -4.96 10.58 -4.34
C ILE A 119 -5.53 10.68 -2.92
N GLY A 120 -5.20 9.75 -2.03
CA GLY A 120 -5.63 9.79 -0.63
C GLY A 120 -5.22 11.10 0.06
N PHE A 121 -3.97 11.52 -0.12
CA PHE A 121 -3.48 12.79 0.42
C PHE A 121 -4.27 13.99 -0.13
N ALA A 122 -4.52 14.03 -1.44
CA ALA A 122 -5.28 15.10 -2.08
C ALA A 122 -6.74 15.13 -1.59
N MET A 123 -7.34 13.97 -1.33
CA MET A 123 -8.67 13.88 -0.73
C MET A 123 -8.68 14.45 0.68
N ALA A 124 -7.73 14.05 1.54
CA ALA A 124 -7.65 14.59 2.92
C ALA A 124 -7.38 16.10 2.96
N ALA A 125 -6.71 16.65 1.94
CA ALA A 125 -6.47 18.08 1.79
C ALA A 125 -7.73 18.92 1.55
N VAL A 126 -8.77 18.33 0.96
CA VAL A 126 -10.00 19.06 0.55
C VAL A 126 -11.23 18.65 1.34
N LEU A 127 -11.26 17.44 1.88
CA LEU A 127 -12.40 16.91 2.61
C LEU A 127 -12.43 17.41 4.05
N PRO A 128 -13.63 17.59 4.64
CA PRO A 128 -13.75 17.79 6.08
C PRO A 128 -13.09 16.64 6.85
N VAL A 129 -12.49 16.94 8.01
CA VAL A 129 -11.78 15.94 8.83
C VAL A 129 -12.67 14.74 9.16
N TRP A 130 -13.93 14.96 9.49
CA TRP A 130 -14.87 13.86 9.80
C TRP A 130 -15.12 12.93 8.61
N VAL A 131 -15.10 13.44 7.37
CA VAL A 131 -15.24 12.61 6.15
C VAL A 131 -14.00 11.75 5.96
N SER A 132 -12.81 12.33 6.15
CA SER A 132 -11.55 11.57 6.08
C SER A 132 -11.49 10.46 7.12
N VAL A 133 -11.95 10.74 8.36
CA VAL A 133 -12.05 9.75 9.44
C VAL A 133 -13.07 8.66 9.10
N ALA A 134 -14.26 9.02 8.63
CA ALA A 134 -15.27 8.06 8.23
C ALA A 134 -14.78 7.17 7.07
N MET A 135 -14.08 7.75 6.11
CA MET A 135 -13.48 7.03 4.99
C MET A 135 -12.39 6.05 5.46
N PHE A 136 -11.53 6.47 6.38
CA PHE A 136 -10.50 5.60 6.95
C PHE A 136 -11.12 4.34 7.56
N PHE A 137 -12.04 4.50 8.51
CA PHE A 137 -12.68 3.36 9.16
C PHE A 137 -13.59 2.56 8.22
N GLY A 138 -14.24 3.23 7.25
CA GLY A 138 -15.07 2.59 6.24
C GLY A 138 -14.26 1.67 5.34
N ILE A 139 -13.10 2.12 4.85
CA ILE A 139 -12.19 1.30 4.03
C ILE A 139 -11.60 0.15 4.84
N GLU A 140 -11.13 0.41 6.07
CA GLU A 140 -10.60 -0.64 6.95
C GLU A 140 -11.62 -1.76 7.22
N ALA A 141 -12.87 -1.39 7.47
CA ALA A 141 -13.95 -2.35 7.69
C ALA A 141 -14.34 -3.08 6.39
N PHE A 142 -14.40 -2.36 5.28
CA PHE A 142 -14.69 -2.92 3.96
C PHE A 142 -13.64 -3.97 3.56
N MET A 143 -12.36 -3.64 3.69
CA MET A 143 -11.24 -4.54 3.39
C MET A 143 -11.25 -5.77 4.30
N ALA A 144 -11.38 -5.57 5.62
CA ALA A 144 -11.44 -6.68 6.58
C ALA A 144 -12.62 -7.63 6.31
N TYR A 145 -13.73 -7.12 5.76
CA TYR A 145 -14.86 -7.95 5.36
C TYR A 145 -14.62 -8.67 4.03
N MET A 146 -14.16 -7.94 3.01
CA MET A 146 -14.06 -8.46 1.64
C MET A 146 -12.91 -9.44 1.45
N ILE A 147 -11.74 -9.15 2.04
CA ILE A 147 -10.51 -9.91 1.81
C ILE A 147 -9.93 -10.51 3.09
N ARG A 148 -10.63 -10.34 4.22
CA ARG A 148 -10.19 -10.78 5.56
C ARG A 148 -8.85 -10.20 6.01
N ASP A 149 -8.39 -9.14 5.34
CA ASP A 149 -7.18 -8.39 5.65
C ASP A 149 -7.46 -6.89 5.46
N ASN A 150 -6.68 -6.04 6.09
CA ASN A 150 -6.74 -4.58 5.92
C ASN A 150 -5.40 -3.96 6.35
N LEU A 151 -5.25 -2.64 6.29
CA LEU A 151 -3.98 -2.01 6.64
C LEU A 151 -3.58 -2.32 8.09
N THR A 152 -4.51 -2.24 9.03
CA THR A 152 -4.22 -2.50 10.46
C THR A 152 -3.74 -3.93 10.69
N LEU A 153 -4.44 -4.92 10.15
CA LEU A 153 -4.08 -6.33 10.29
C LEU A 153 -2.77 -6.62 9.58
N ASN A 154 -2.55 -6.07 8.40
CA ASN A 154 -1.33 -6.24 7.63
C ASN A 154 -0.09 -5.73 8.40
N VAL A 155 -0.15 -4.49 8.93
CA VAL A 155 0.92 -3.90 9.75
C VAL A 155 1.15 -4.71 11.02
N LEU A 156 0.08 -5.11 11.71
CA LEU A 156 0.19 -5.91 12.93
C LEU A 156 0.92 -7.22 12.65
N MET A 157 0.52 -7.94 11.59
CA MET A 157 1.11 -9.22 11.20
C MET A 157 2.57 -9.09 10.75
N LEU A 158 2.90 -8.00 10.06
CA LEU A 158 4.26 -7.67 9.63
C LEU A 158 5.20 -7.39 10.81
N ILE A 159 4.70 -6.77 11.89
CA ILE A 159 5.50 -6.51 13.10
C ILE A 159 5.55 -7.76 13.97
N TYR A 160 4.40 -8.33 14.33
CA TYR A 160 4.29 -9.48 15.20
C TYR A 160 3.13 -10.39 14.74
N PRO A 161 3.40 -11.59 14.21
CA PRO A 161 2.36 -12.42 13.64
C PRO A 161 1.56 -13.14 14.73
N PHE A 162 0.23 -13.08 14.65
CA PHE A 162 -0.68 -13.78 15.55
C PHE A 162 -1.36 -14.93 14.81
N ASP A 163 -1.35 -16.13 15.39
CA ASP A 163 -1.97 -17.31 14.78
C ASP A 163 -3.48 -17.15 14.59
N ALA A 164 -4.15 -16.45 15.51
CA ALA A 164 -5.58 -16.13 15.39
C ALA A 164 -5.89 -15.26 14.16
N ILE A 165 -5.01 -14.31 13.84
CA ILE A 165 -5.18 -13.44 12.66
C ILE A 165 -4.84 -14.22 11.38
N LYS A 166 -3.80 -15.05 11.40
CA LYS A 166 -3.51 -15.98 10.28
C LYS A 166 -4.71 -16.87 9.96
N ALA A 167 -5.34 -17.44 10.98
CA ALA A 167 -6.51 -18.29 10.82
C ALA A 167 -7.71 -17.51 10.26
N TRP A 168 -7.94 -16.28 10.75
CA TRP A 168 -8.97 -15.40 10.20
C TRP A 168 -8.74 -15.11 8.72
N GLN A 169 -7.53 -14.65 8.36
CA GLN A 169 -7.14 -14.34 6.99
C GLN A 169 -7.26 -15.58 6.09
N GLY A 170 -6.94 -16.77 6.59
CA GLY A 170 -6.87 -18.03 5.83
C GLY A 170 -8.22 -18.65 5.43
N GLY A 171 -9.34 -18.20 5.99
CA GLY A 171 -10.68 -18.71 5.64
C GLY A 171 -11.30 -19.61 6.70
#